data_AF-M0P6E9-F1
#
_entry.id   AF-M0P6E9-F1
#
_cell.length_a   1.000
_cell.length_b   1.000
_cell.length_c   1.000
_cell.angle_alpha   90.00
_cell.angle_beta   90.00
_cell.angle_gamma   90.00
#
_symmetry.space_group_name_H-M   'P 1'
#
loop_
_entity.id
_entity.type
_entity.pdbx_description
1 polymer ?
#
loop_
_entity_poly.entity_id
_entity_poly.type
_entity_poly.pdbx_seq_one_letter_code
_entity_poly.pdbx_strand_id
1 'polypeptide(L)'
;MWAEYDDVPERVHEADHDAETELEREIAEEADVARRHVILDVPPEPSMRESTARVTVNGEVRRLERQSPLVSALRTAQRNQWRLGVYAPRPATDRVGRAAADVLGLDPDGLVAEVRGAMPTTLDEFRDGA
;
A
#
# COMPACT_ATOMS: atom_id res chain seq x y z
N MET A 1 -1.53 6.72 -9.00
CA MET A 1 -1.79 7.33 -7.68
C MET A 1 -1.62 6.27 -6.61
N TRP A 2 -1.43 6.66 -5.35
CA TRP A 2 -1.44 5.74 -4.22
C TRP A 2 -2.17 6.34 -3.01
N ALA A 3 -2.62 5.46 -2.12
CA ALA A 3 -3.27 5.77 -0.84
C ALA A 3 -2.66 4.93 0.30
N GLU A 4 -2.59 5.51 1.50
CA GLU A 4 -2.10 4.82 2.71
C GLU A 4 -3.20 3.93 3.31
N TYR A 5 -2.81 3.04 4.22
CA TYR A 5 -3.73 2.04 4.80
C TYR A 5 -4.99 2.67 5.43
N ASP A 6 -4.80 3.76 6.18
CA ASP A 6 -5.87 4.42 6.93
C ASP A 6 -6.80 5.27 6.05
N ASP A 7 -6.39 5.59 4.81
CA ASP A 7 -7.16 6.38 3.84
C ASP A 7 -8.00 5.50 2.89
N VAL A 8 -7.90 4.18 3.03
CA VAL A 8 -8.59 3.20 2.19
C VAL A 8 -9.79 2.60 2.97
N PRO A 9 -11.02 2.66 2.42
CA PRO A 9 -12.18 2.08 3.07
C PRO A 9 -12.12 0.55 3.22
N GLU A 10 -12.72 0.01 4.28
CA GLU A 10 -12.75 -1.44 4.57
C GLU A 10 -13.21 -2.31 3.38
N ARG A 11 -14.21 -1.85 2.63
CA ARG A 11 -14.72 -2.58 1.44
C ARG A 11 -13.66 -2.83 0.37
N VAL A 12 -12.62 -2.00 0.34
CA VAL A 12 -11.51 -2.12 -0.61
C VAL A 12 -10.47 -3.07 -0.04
N HIS A 13 -10.18 -3.00 1.27
CA HIS A 13 -9.30 -3.97 1.96
C HIS A 13 -9.81 -5.41 1.91
N GLU A 14 -11.13 -5.59 1.96
CA GLU A 14 -11.79 -6.90 1.92
C GLU A 14 -12.08 -7.41 0.50
N ALA A 15 -11.75 -6.64 -0.54
CA ALA A 15 -11.99 -7.03 -1.92
C ALA A 15 -11.21 -8.31 -2.26
N ASP A 16 -11.91 -9.31 -2.80
CA ASP A 16 -11.27 -10.44 -3.45
C ASP A 16 -10.92 -10.11 -4.90
N HIS A 17 -10.30 -11.06 -5.59
CA HIS A 17 -9.84 -10.83 -6.96
C HIS A 17 -10.96 -10.47 -7.95
N ASP A 18 -12.17 -11.01 -7.75
CA ASP A 18 -13.32 -10.72 -8.59
C ASP A 18 -13.82 -9.29 -8.31
N ALA A 19 -13.90 -8.91 -7.03
CA ALA A 19 -14.23 -7.55 -6.62
C ALA A 19 -13.18 -6.52 -7.11
N GLU A 20 -11.89 -6.82 -7.00
CA GLU A 20 -10.80 -5.99 -7.56
C GLU A 20 -10.99 -5.79 -9.08
N THR A 21 -11.31 -6.86 -9.81
CA THR A 21 -11.53 -6.82 -11.25
C THR A 21 -12.73 -5.97 -11.65
N GLU A 22 -13.83 -6.02 -10.88
CA GLU A 22 -14.99 -5.15 -11.12
C GLU A 22 -14.66 -3.68 -10.77
N LEU A 23 -13.91 -3.42 -9.70
CA LEU A 23 -13.44 -2.07 -9.39
C LEU A 23 -12.53 -1.50 -10.50
N GLU A 24 -11.59 -2.29 -11.05
CA GLU A 24 -10.78 -1.88 -12.21
C GLU A 24 -11.67 -1.47 -13.40
N ARG A 25 -12.76 -2.21 -13.61
CA ARG A 25 -13.70 -1.95 -14.69
C ARG A 25 -14.49 -0.67 -14.46
N GLU A 26 -15.04 -0.48 -13.28
CA GLU A 26 -15.77 0.75 -12.90
C GLU A 26 -14.87 1.99 -13.05
N ILE A 27 -13.62 1.91 -12.58
CA ILE A 27 -12.63 2.99 -12.74
C ILE A 27 -12.35 3.27 -14.22
N ALA A 28 -12.21 2.22 -15.04
CA ALA A 28 -11.94 2.38 -16.47
C ALA A 28 -13.12 3.00 -17.22
N GLU A 29 -14.34 2.60 -16.86
CA GLU A 29 -15.59 3.15 -17.42
C GLU A 29 -15.74 4.64 -17.06
N GLU A 30 -15.54 5.01 -15.79
CA GLU A 30 -15.59 6.40 -15.32
C GLU A 30 -14.47 7.27 -15.94
N ALA A 31 -13.27 6.72 -16.14
CA ALA A 31 -12.13 7.45 -16.71
C ALA A 31 -12.13 7.52 -18.27
N ASP A 32 -13.10 6.88 -18.92
CA ASP A 32 -13.19 6.69 -20.37
C ASP A 32 -11.87 6.11 -20.95
N VAL A 33 -11.48 4.95 -20.44
CA VAL A 33 -10.30 4.19 -20.92
C VAL A 33 -10.63 2.71 -21.08
N ALA A 34 -9.80 2.00 -21.85
CA ALA A 34 -9.92 0.55 -21.91
C ALA A 34 -9.61 -0.08 -20.54
N ARG A 35 -10.41 -1.06 -20.09
CA ARG A 35 -10.20 -1.78 -18.82
C ARG A 35 -8.75 -2.26 -18.61
N ARG A 36 -8.10 -2.80 -19.64
CA ARG A 36 -6.68 -3.25 -19.60
C ARG A 36 -5.66 -2.15 -19.29
N HIS A 37 -6.07 -0.88 -19.32
CA HIS A 37 -5.25 0.27 -18.98
C HIS A 37 -5.37 0.67 -17.51
N VAL A 38 -6.19 -0.01 -16.72
CA VAL A 38 -6.31 0.21 -15.28
C VAL A 38 -5.87 -1.06 -14.59
N ILE A 39 -4.97 -0.92 -13.61
CA ILE A 39 -4.58 -1.99 -12.69
C ILE A 39 -4.79 -1.45 -11.29
N LEU A 40 -5.57 -2.16 -10.49
CA LEU A 40 -5.74 -1.92 -9.07
C LEU A 40 -4.88 -2.94 -8.30
N ASP A 41 -4.04 -2.45 -7.40
CA ASP A 41 -3.21 -3.28 -6.52
C ASP A 41 -3.59 -2.99 -5.07
N VAL A 42 -4.23 -3.98 -4.44
CA VAL A 42 -4.61 -3.94 -3.01
C VAL A 42 -3.76 -4.99 -2.28
N PRO A 43 -2.63 -4.60 -1.68
CA PRO A 43 -1.84 -5.56 -0.93
C PRO A 43 -2.64 -6.09 0.26
N PRO A 44 -2.49 -7.37 0.65
CA PRO A 44 -3.19 -7.93 1.79
C PRO A 44 -2.84 -7.17 3.09
N GLU A 45 -3.72 -7.25 4.09
CA GLU A 45 -3.46 -6.61 5.38
C GLU A 45 -2.08 -7.04 5.93
N PRO A 46 -1.24 -6.08 6.39
CA PRO A 46 0.05 -6.39 6.99
C PRO A 46 -0.11 -7.34 8.19
N SER A 47 0.19 -8.62 7.96
CA SER A 47 0.13 -9.64 9.00
C SER A 47 1.54 -10.00 9.48
N MET A 48 1.74 -9.99 10.80
CA MET A 48 2.99 -10.49 11.38
C MET A 48 2.88 -12.00 11.60
N ARG A 49 3.37 -12.79 10.64
CA ARG A 49 3.55 -14.25 10.77
C ARG A 49 4.74 -14.66 11.67
N GLU A 50 5.16 -13.82 12.61
CA GLU A 50 6.17 -14.19 13.64
C GLU A 50 5.56 -14.19 15.04
N SER A 51 4.58 -15.06 15.24
CA SER A 51 4.07 -15.41 16.58
C SER A 51 5.00 -16.39 17.33
N THR A 52 6.19 -16.71 16.80
CA THR A 52 7.06 -17.79 17.32
C THR A 52 8.35 -17.32 17.98
N ALA A 53 8.74 -16.05 17.86
CA ALA A 53 9.86 -15.52 18.60
C ALA A 53 9.48 -15.42 20.10
N ARG A 54 9.87 -16.43 20.87
CA ARG A 54 9.78 -16.46 22.33
C ARG A 54 11.06 -15.84 22.88
N VAL A 55 10.95 -14.75 23.63
CA VAL A 55 12.10 -14.14 24.32
C VAL A 55 11.98 -14.45 25.80
N THR A 56 13.05 -15.00 26.37
CA THR A 56 13.17 -15.23 27.80
C THR A 56 13.64 -13.94 28.45
N VAL A 57 12.82 -13.34 29.32
CA VAL A 57 13.21 -12.23 30.19
C VAL A 57 13.09 -12.72 31.63
N ASN A 58 14.18 -12.67 32.40
CA ASN A 58 14.24 -13.14 33.79
C ASN A 58 13.75 -14.60 34.00
N GLY A 59 14.00 -15.50 33.06
CA GLY A 59 13.67 -16.93 33.19
C GLY A 59 12.24 -17.32 32.84
N GLU A 60 11.37 -16.37 32.47
CA GLU A 60 10.01 -16.66 32.01
C GLU A 60 9.89 -16.56 30.48
N VAL A 61 9.29 -17.58 29.85
CA VAL A 61 8.98 -17.60 28.41
C VAL A 61 7.73 -16.77 28.18
N ARG A 62 7.89 -15.54 27.65
CA ARG A 62 6.76 -14.64 27.37
C ARG A 62 6.70 -14.29 25.88
N ARG A 63 5.48 -14.11 25.35
CA ARG A 63 5.26 -13.70 23.95
C ARG A 63 5.72 -12.24 23.78
N LEU A 64 6.64 -12.00 22.84
CA LEU A 64 7.23 -10.69 22.50
C LEU A 64 6.19 -9.62 22.17
N GLU A 65 5.06 -10.04 21.60
CA GLU A 65 3.98 -9.21 21.06
C GLU A 65 3.33 -8.24 22.06
N ARG A 66 3.37 -8.50 23.37
CA ARG A 66 2.65 -7.65 24.36
C ARG A 66 3.49 -6.54 25.01
N GLN A 67 4.81 -6.50 24.80
CA GLN A 67 5.68 -5.58 25.56
C GLN A 67 6.93 -5.09 24.80
N SER A 68 7.15 -5.47 23.54
CA SER A 68 8.37 -5.06 22.80
C SER A 68 8.15 -3.75 22.01
N PRO A 69 8.87 -2.66 22.36
CA PRO A 69 8.85 -1.43 21.57
C PRO A 69 9.29 -1.66 20.12
N LEU A 70 10.21 -2.61 19.89
CA LEU A 70 10.67 -2.98 18.55
C LEU A 70 9.55 -3.62 17.72
N VAL A 71 8.78 -4.54 18.30
CA VAL A 71 7.65 -5.18 17.59
C VAL A 71 6.56 -4.17 17.27
N SER A 72 6.30 -3.23 18.18
CA SER A 72 5.38 -2.12 17.91
C SER A 72 5.90 -1.24 16.77
N ALA A 73 7.19 -0.87 16.79
CA ALA A 73 7.81 -0.06 15.75
C ALA A 73 7.78 -0.76 14.38
N LEU A 74 8.03 -2.07 14.33
CA LEU A 74 7.94 -2.87 13.10
C LEU A 74 6.50 -2.98 12.58
N ARG A 75 5.50 -3.07 13.46
CA ARG A 75 4.08 -3.06 13.05
C ARG A 75 3.71 -1.71 12.43
N THR A 76 4.08 -0.61 13.10
CA THR A 76 3.86 0.74 12.58
C THR A 76 4.59 0.94 11.25
N ALA A 77 5.85 0.51 11.15
CA ALA A 77 6.61 0.60 9.90
C ALA A 77 5.97 -0.19 8.76
N GLN A 78 5.40 -1.36 9.01
CA GLN A 78 4.70 -2.14 7.99
C GLN A 78 3.41 -1.47 7.53
N ARG A 79 2.60 -0.92 8.45
CA ARG A 79 1.40 -0.16 8.07
C ARG A 79 1.77 1.10 7.28
N ASN A 80 2.80 1.83 7.70
CA ASN A 80 3.27 3.04 6.98
C ASN A 80 3.88 2.74 5.61
N GLN A 81 4.34 1.51 5.36
CA GLN A 81 4.89 1.09 4.07
C GLN A 81 3.81 0.52 3.14
N TRP A 82 2.66 0.14 3.67
CA TRP A 82 1.55 -0.37 2.90
C TRP A 82 1.01 0.73 1.99
N ARG A 83 0.75 0.41 0.72
CA ARG A 83 0.23 1.35 -0.26
C ARG A 83 -0.73 0.63 -1.18
N LEU A 84 -1.95 1.15 -1.32
CA LEU A 84 -2.83 0.82 -2.43
C LEU A 84 -2.35 1.57 -3.67
N GLY A 85 -2.32 0.89 -4.81
CA GLY A 85 -1.87 1.46 -6.08
C GLY A 85 -2.94 1.41 -7.16
N VAL A 86 -3.13 2.53 -7.88
CA VAL A 86 -3.86 2.54 -9.15
C VAL A 86 -2.96 3.02 -10.27
N TYR A 87 -2.79 2.17 -11.28
CA TYR A 87 -1.85 2.36 -12.38
C TYR A 87 -2.56 2.47 -13.72
N ALA A 88 -2.03 3.36 -14.56
CA ALA A 88 -2.50 3.57 -15.92
C ALA A 88 -1.39 4.05 -16.84
N PRO A 89 -1.55 3.94 -18.18
CA PRO A 89 -0.68 4.59 -19.13
C PRO A 89 -0.54 6.08 -18.81
N ARG A 90 0.70 6.60 -18.94
CA ARG A 90 1.06 7.98 -18.59
C ARG A 90 0.08 9.06 -19.07
N PRO A 91 -0.48 9.01 -20.31
CA PRO A 91 -1.44 10.02 -20.77
C PRO A 91 -2.80 9.99 -20.07
N ALA A 92 -3.12 8.92 -19.33
CA ALA A 92 -4.40 8.70 -18.68
C ALA A 92 -4.33 8.80 -17.14
N THR A 93 -3.12 8.90 -16.56
CA THR A 93 -2.90 8.87 -15.10
C THR A 93 -3.79 9.85 -14.33
N ASP A 94 -3.93 11.09 -14.81
CA ASP A 94 -4.74 12.11 -14.11
C ASP A 94 -6.24 11.79 -14.12
N ARG A 95 -6.77 11.27 -15.23
CA ARG A 95 -8.18 10.92 -15.35
C ARG A 95 -8.51 9.69 -14.52
N VAL A 96 -7.68 8.65 -14.68
CA VAL A 96 -7.80 7.41 -13.89
C VAL A 96 -7.64 7.71 -12.41
N GLY A 97 -6.75 8.63 -12.04
CA GLY A 97 -6.55 9.01 -10.65
C GLY A 97 -7.80 9.62 -10.01
N ARG A 98 -8.48 10.52 -10.71
CA ARG A 98 -9.74 11.10 -10.22
C ARG A 98 -10.86 10.06 -10.15
N ALA A 99 -11.06 9.30 -11.24
CA ALA A 99 -12.06 8.24 -11.29
C ALA A 99 -11.86 7.20 -10.16
N ALA A 100 -10.61 6.83 -9.88
CA ALA A 100 -10.30 5.91 -8.80
C ALA A 100 -10.59 6.50 -7.42
N ALA A 101 -10.30 7.77 -7.16
CA ALA A 101 -10.68 8.43 -5.91
C ALA A 101 -12.19 8.34 -5.66
N ASP A 102 -12.98 8.64 -6.71
CA ASP A 102 -14.43 8.62 -6.65
C ASP A 102 -15.00 7.20 -6.48
N VAL A 103 -14.58 6.25 -7.34
CA VAL A 103 -15.07 4.86 -7.33
C VAL A 103 -14.63 4.12 -6.07
N LEU A 104 -13.41 4.33 -5.59
CA LEU A 104 -12.89 3.66 -4.40
C LEU A 104 -13.27 4.39 -3.10
N GLY A 105 -13.83 5.61 -3.19
CA GLY A 105 -14.23 6.40 -2.03
C GLY A 105 -13.05 6.74 -1.13
N LEU A 106 -11.91 7.06 -1.74
CA LEU A 106 -10.68 7.41 -1.03
C LEU A 106 -10.75 8.85 -0.52
N ASP A 107 -10.09 9.12 0.60
CA ASP A 107 -9.96 10.50 1.09
C ASP A 107 -9.06 11.30 0.14
N PRO A 108 -9.59 12.35 -0.55
CA PRO A 108 -8.82 13.14 -1.49
C PRO A 108 -7.62 13.86 -0.87
N ASP A 109 -7.61 14.11 0.45
CA ASP A 109 -6.50 14.75 1.15
C ASP A 109 -5.34 13.79 1.44
N GLY A 110 -5.58 12.46 1.43
CA GLY A 110 -4.58 11.41 1.61
C GLY A 110 -3.98 10.87 0.31
N LEU A 111 -4.49 11.32 -0.84
CA LEU A 111 -4.04 10.82 -2.14
C LEU A 111 -2.72 11.43 -2.57
N VAL A 112 -1.80 10.57 -3.02
CA VAL A 112 -0.57 11.03 -3.65
C VAL A 112 -0.53 10.62 -5.11
N ALA A 113 -0.64 11.62 -5.98
CA ALA A 113 -0.67 11.45 -7.43
C ALA A 113 0.74 11.25 -8.04
N GLU A 114 1.77 11.85 -7.43
CA GLU A 114 3.14 11.81 -7.93
C GLU A 114 4.08 11.09 -6.96
N VAL A 115 4.75 10.05 -7.45
CA VAL A 115 6.08 9.71 -6.94
C VAL A 115 6.96 10.86 -7.43
N ARG A 116 7.26 11.84 -6.56
CA ARG A 116 8.46 12.67 -6.76
C ARG A 116 9.56 11.66 -7.03
N GLY A 117 10.12 11.68 -8.24
CA GLY A 117 11.16 10.75 -8.64
C GLY A 117 12.21 10.74 -7.54
N ALA A 118 12.15 9.73 -6.67
CA ALA A 118 13.21 9.48 -5.73
C ALA A 118 14.40 9.27 -6.66
N MET A 119 15.37 10.19 -6.58
CA MET A 119 16.68 9.96 -7.17
C MET A 119 17.04 8.52 -6.81
N PRO A 120 17.17 7.60 -7.78
CA PRO A 120 17.66 6.29 -7.47
C PRO A 120 19.10 6.52 -7.02
N THR A 121 19.32 6.65 -5.72
CA THR A 121 20.66 6.42 -5.19
C THR A 121 20.91 4.95 -5.46
N THR A 122 21.63 4.69 -6.53
CA THR A 122 22.10 3.36 -6.86
C THR A 122 23.17 2.98 -5.84
N LEU A 123 23.24 1.69 -5.52
CA LEU A 123 24.19 1.14 -4.53
C LEU A 123 25.66 1.48 -4.87
N ASP A 124 25.95 1.86 -6.12
CA ASP A 124 27.26 2.27 -6.61
C ASP A 124 27.73 3.60 -6.01
N GLU A 125 26.83 4.53 -5.67
CA GLU A 125 27.19 5.83 -5.09
C GLU A 125 27.74 5.73 -3.66
N PHE A 126 27.54 4.59 -2.98
CA PHE A 126 28.10 4.31 -1.64
C PHE A 126 29.47 3.62 -1.67
N ARG A 127 29.98 3.19 -2.84
CA ARG A 127 31.30 2.52 -2.93
C ARG A 127 32.48 3.46 -3.17
N ASP A 128 32.23 4.71 -3.60
CA ASP A 128 33.30 5.67 -3.94
C ASP A 128 33.62 6.67 -2.81
N GLY A 129 33.05 6.47 -1.61
CA GLY A 129 33.29 7.30 -0.43
C GLY A 129 34.19 6.64 0.63
N ALA A 130 35.30 6.00 0.22
CA ALA A 130 36.30 5.43 1.13
C ALA A 130 37.64 6.16 1.05
#